data_AF-A0A3N5A060-F1
#
_entry.id   AF-A0A3N5A060-F1
#
_cell.length_a   1.000
_cell.length_b   1.000
_cell.length_c   1.000
_cell.angle_alpha   90.00
_cell.angle_beta   90.00
_cell.angle_gamma   90.00
#
_symmetry.space_group_name_H-M   'P 1'
#
loop_
_entity.id
_entity.type
_entity.pdbx_description
1 polymer ?
#
loop_
_entity_poly.entity_id
_entity_poly.type
_entity_poly.pdbx_seq_one_letter_code
_entity_poly.pdbx_strand_id
1 'polypeptide(L)'
;MSRRRSATAVLALAAALALTGCTEEETPGLEEVGDTVSAAAGDLGEAARQAADEAGAALDDAQSALEDLAPDARAEVEEAVTSAGSAIEDAQAALENADDAEAVQAAEDSLAEAGDQVSAAADDAEPEVRAVLESLGDRIADLTDELQAAAQ
;
A
#
# COMPACT_ATOMS: atom_id res chain seq x y z
N MET A 1 8.40 -48.84 19.25
CA MET A 1 7.37 -49.60 18.50
C MET A 1 6.30 -48.63 18.05
N SER A 2 5.78 -48.90 16.86
CA SER A 2 5.06 -47.98 15.98
C SER A 2 3.54 -48.25 16.03
N ARG A 3 2.75 -47.20 15.70
CA ARG A 3 1.34 -47.19 15.20
C ARG A 3 0.26 -47.27 16.31
N ARG A 4 -0.94 -46.64 16.20
CA ARG A 4 -1.84 -46.31 15.07
C ARG A 4 -2.70 -45.08 15.46
N ARG A 5 -2.82 -44.03 14.64
CA ARG A 5 -3.91 -43.73 13.68
C ARG A 5 -5.34 -43.92 14.22
N SER A 6 -6.10 -42.81 14.31
CA SER A 6 -7.55 -42.62 14.01
C SER A 6 -7.88 -41.15 14.32
N ALA A 7 -8.05 -40.25 13.35
CA ALA A 7 -9.20 -40.01 12.46
C ALA A 7 -10.25 -39.05 13.05
N THR A 8 -10.63 -38.04 12.24
CA THR A 8 -11.86 -37.20 12.29
C THR A 8 -11.93 -36.18 13.44
N ALA A 9 -12.29 -34.90 13.26
CA ALA A 9 -13.26 -34.36 12.33
C ALA A 9 -12.93 -32.91 11.88
N VAL A 10 -13.23 -32.65 10.60
CA VAL A 10 -13.50 -31.33 10.04
C VAL A 10 -14.68 -30.74 10.80
N LEU A 11 -14.55 -29.51 11.31
CA LEU A 11 -15.70 -28.72 11.74
C LEU A 11 -15.63 -27.37 11.03
N ALA A 12 -16.29 -27.33 9.87
CA ALA A 12 -16.66 -26.11 9.18
C ALA A 12 -17.70 -25.38 10.04
N LEU A 13 -17.41 -24.14 10.46
CA LEU A 13 -18.41 -23.26 11.07
C LEU A 13 -18.77 -22.18 10.05
N ALA A 14 -19.80 -22.48 9.28
CA ALA A 14 -20.51 -21.51 8.47
C ALA A 14 -21.38 -20.63 9.39
N ALA A 15 -21.07 -19.34 9.47
CA ALA A 15 -21.97 -18.35 10.08
C ALA A 15 -22.92 -17.84 8.99
N ALA A 16 -24.07 -18.51 8.88
CA ALA A 16 -25.19 -18.07 8.07
C ALA A 16 -26.00 -17.00 8.81
N LEU A 17 -26.38 -15.96 8.07
CA LEU A 17 -27.30 -14.89 8.46
C LEU A 17 -28.61 -15.45 9.06
N ALA A 18 -28.97 -14.95 10.25
CA ALA A 18 -30.30 -15.12 10.82
C ALA A 18 -30.94 -13.75 11.04
N LEU A 19 -31.66 -13.28 10.03
CA LEU A 19 -32.59 -12.16 10.11
C LEU A 19 -33.91 -12.68 10.72
N THR A 20 -34.10 -12.54 12.04
CA THR A 20 -35.43 -12.61 12.69
C THR A 20 -35.38 -11.84 14.01
N GLY A 21 -36.25 -10.82 14.12
CA GLY A 21 -36.11 -9.71 15.04
C GLY A 21 -36.22 -10.00 16.54
N CYS A 22 -35.58 -9.13 17.31
CA CYS A 22 -35.89 -8.83 18.70
C CYS A 22 -35.98 -7.32 18.87
N THR A 23 -37.10 -6.94 19.49
CA THR A 23 -37.55 -5.65 20.04
C THR A 23 -36.45 -4.76 20.64
N GLU A 24 -36.62 -3.44 20.41
CA GLU A 24 -35.96 -2.33 21.08
C GLU A 24 -35.70 -2.57 22.58
N GLU A 25 -34.44 -2.50 23.01
CA GLU A 25 -34.00 -1.70 24.16
C GLU A 25 -32.47 -1.54 24.12
N GLU A 26 -32.04 -0.29 23.89
CA GLU A 26 -30.68 0.25 24.00
C GLU A 26 -29.62 -0.33 23.04
N THR A 27 -29.73 0.04 21.77
CA THR A 27 -28.56 0.17 20.89
C THR A 27 -27.62 1.22 21.48
N PRO A 28 -26.38 0.89 21.89
CA PRO A 28 -25.36 1.93 21.98
C PRO A 28 -25.25 2.57 20.59
N GLY A 29 -25.32 3.90 20.56
CA GLY A 29 -25.58 4.70 19.37
C GLY A 29 -24.73 4.29 18.17
N LEU A 30 -25.40 3.82 17.11
CA LEU A 30 -24.81 3.67 15.78
C LEU A 30 -24.36 5.02 15.20
N GLU A 31 -24.86 6.14 15.75
CA GLU A 31 -24.37 7.49 15.45
C GLU A 31 -22.93 7.70 15.97
N GLU A 32 -22.53 7.15 17.12
CA GLU A 32 -21.16 7.30 17.65
C GLU A 32 -20.15 6.36 16.95
N VAL A 33 -20.62 5.22 16.44
CA VAL A 33 -19.82 4.31 15.58
C VAL A 33 -19.58 4.94 14.20
N GLY A 34 -20.54 5.66 13.66
CA GLY A 34 -20.39 6.38 12.38
C GLY A 34 -19.34 7.50 12.46
N ASP A 35 -19.34 8.30 13.54
CA ASP A 35 -18.37 9.36 13.74
C ASP A 35 -16.95 8.83 14.01
N THR A 36 -16.80 7.71 14.72
CA THR A 36 -15.48 7.10 14.97
C THR A 36 -14.91 6.38 13.75
N VAL A 37 -15.74 5.73 12.93
CA VAL A 37 -15.30 5.13 11.66
C VAL A 37 -14.97 6.23 10.64
N SER A 38 -15.74 7.31 10.58
CA SER A 38 -15.48 8.42 9.65
C SER A 38 -14.26 9.26 10.07
N ALA A 39 -14.00 9.42 11.37
CA ALA A 39 -12.76 10.03 11.86
C ALA A 39 -11.56 9.12 11.60
N ALA A 40 -11.67 7.81 11.89
CA ALA A 40 -10.60 6.85 11.61
C ALA A 40 -10.28 6.75 10.10
N ALA A 41 -11.29 6.77 9.23
CA ALA A 41 -11.09 6.81 7.77
C ALA A 41 -10.49 8.14 7.29
N GLY A 42 -10.82 9.26 7.94
CA GLY A 42 -10.18 10.55 7.70
C GLY A 42 -8.71 10.57 8.08
N ASP A 43 -8.39 10.10 9.30
CA ASP A 43 -7.03 9.98 9.82
C ASP A 43 -6.18 8.99 8.98
N LEU A 44 -6.76 7.85 8.56
CA LEU A 44 -6.10 6.88 7.67
C LEU A 44 -5.84 7.45 6.27
N GLY A 45 -6.81 8.16 5.70
CA GLY A 45 -6.63 8.84 4.41
C GLY A 45 -5.60 9.97 4.47
N GLU A 46 -5.43 10.64 5.61
CA GLU A 46 -4.40 11.65 5.82
C GLU A 46 -3.00 11.05 5.97
N ALA A 47 -2.86 9.91 6.64
CA ALA A 47 -1.59 9.19 6.74
C ALA A 47 -1.12 8.68 5.36
N ALA A 48 -2.01 8.09 4.57
CA ALA A 48 -1.69 7.63 3.22
C ALA A 48 -1.35 8.80 2.26
N ARG A 49 -2.04 9.95 2.38
CA ARG A 49 -1.66 11.16 1.63
C ARG A 49 -0.28 11.66 2.03
N GLN A 50 0.02 11.68 3.32
CA GLN A 50 1.34 12.07 3.81
C GLN A 50 2.43 11.13 3.28
N ALA A 51 2.20 9.82 3.31
CA ALA A 51 3.12 8.83 2.73
C ALA A 51 3.32 9.07 1.23
N ALA A 52 2.26 9.43 0.50
CA ALA A 52 2.34 9.73 -0.93
C ALA A 52 3.15 11.00 -1.21
N ASP A 53 2.96 12.06 -0.42
CA ASP A 53 3.75 13.29 -0.51
C ASP A 53 5.24 13.02 -0.23
N GLU A 54 5.53 12.19 0.76
CA GLU A 54 6.91 11.84 1.13
C GLU A 54 7.56 10.92 0.07
N ALA A 55 6.80 10.01 -0.53
CA ALA A 55 7.25 9.21 -1.68
C ALA A 55 7.53 10.11 -2.89
N GLY A 56 6.69 11.12 -3.13
CA GLY A 56 6.94 12.15 -4.15
C GLY A 56 8.22 12.94 -3.90
N ALA A 57 8.50 13.32 -2.66
CA ALA A 57 9.76 14.00 -2.33
C ALA A 57 10.99 13.09 -2.54
N ALA A 58 10.91 11.81 -2.15
CA ALA A 58 11.97 10.84 -2.41
C ALA A 58 12.18 10.59 -3.91
N LEU A 59 11.09 10.64 -4.69
CA LEU A 59 11.14 10.57 -6.15
C LEU A 59 11.88 11.77 -6.75
N ASP A 60 11.59 12.99 -6.29
CA ASP A 60 12.30 14.20 -6.71
C ASP A 60 13.81 14.10 -6.41
N ASP A 61 14.18 13.58 -5.24
CA ASP A 61 15.57 13.33 -4.87
C ASP A 61 16.23 12.29 -5.80
N ALA A 62 15.51 11.22 -6.16
CA ALA A 62 15.97 10.20 -7.11
C ALA A 62 16.16 10.76 -8.52
N GLN A 63 15.24 11.62 -8.98
CA GLN A 63 15.36 12.33 -10.25
C GLN A 63 16.57 13.28 -10.25
N SER A 64 16.84 13.98 -9.14
CA SER A 64 18.01 14.83 -9.03
C SER A 64 19.31 14.01 -9.05
N ALA A 65 19.36 12.86 -8.38
CA ALA A 65 20.52 11.98 -8.39
C ALA A 65 20.80 11.38 -9.79
N LEU A 66 19.76 11.20 -10.61
CA LEU A 66 19.84 10.78 -12.00
C LEU A 66 20.50 11.80 -12.93
N GLU A 67 20.42 13.09 -12.62
CA GLU A 67 21.07 14.14 -13.43
C GLU A 67 22.60 14.09 -13.33
N ASP A 68 23.12 13.57 -12.21
CA ASP A 68 24.54 13.46 -11.93
C ASP A 68 25.18 12.14 -12.43
N LEU A 69 24.36 11.21 -12.94
CA LEU A 69 24.79 9.87 -13.37
C LEU A 69 25.40 9.84 -14.79
N ALA A 70 26.31 8.89 -15.00
CA ALA A 70 26.82 8.56 -16.33
C ALA A 70 25.69 7.96 -17.20
N PRO A 71 25.65 8.28 -18.51
CA PRO A 71 24.51 7.95 -19.39
C PRO A 71 24.21 6.44 -19.50
N ASP A 72 25.21 5.57 -19.39
CA ASP A 72 25.02 4.12 -19.47
C ASP A 72 24.36 3.53 -18.21
N ALA A 73 24.59 4.12 -17.02
CA ALA A 73 23.93 3.72 -15.77
C ALA A 73 22.58 4.43 -15.56
N ARG A 74 22.34 5.51 -16.30
CA ARG A 74 21.15 6.34 -16.19
C ARG A 74 19.89 5.65 -16.69
N ALA A 75 19.96 4.82 -17.73
CA ALA A 75 18.77 4.29 -18.41
C ALA A 75 17.91 3.37 -17.53
N GLU A 76 18.51 2.39 -16.85
CA GLU A 76 17.79 1.45 -15.97
C GLU A 76 17.22 2.16 -14.74
N VAL A 77 18.00 3.08 -14.16
CA VAL A 77 17.55 3.89 -13.01
C VAL A 77 16.43 4.86 -13.43
N GLU A 78 16.52 5.47 -14.61
CA GLU A 78 15.51 6.39 -15.15
C GLU A 78 14.18 5.68 -15.42
N GLU A 79 14.22 4.44 -15.91
CA GLU A 79 13.03 3.60 -16.08
C GLU A 79 12.36 3.31 -14.73
N ALA A 80 13.13 2.84 -13.74
CA ALA A 80 12.61 2.53 -12.41
C ALA A 80 12.02 3.76 -11.70
N VAL A 81 12.71 4.91 -11.76
CA VAL A 81 12.24 6.17 -11.18
C VAL A 81 10.98 6.66 -11.91
N THR A 82 10.91 6.55 -13.23
CA THR A 82 9.69 6.94 -13.99
C THR A 82 8.49 6.06 -13.62
N SER A 83 8.72 4.76 -13.48
CA SER A 83 7.70 3.80 -13.05
C SER A 83 7.19 4.09 -11.65
N ALA A 84 8.11 4.34 -10.69
CA ALA A 84 7.77 4.80 -9.35
C ALA A 84 6.95 6.08 -9.35
N GLY A 85 7.29 7.07 -10.18
CA GLY A 85 6.50 8.29 -10.29
C GLY A 85 5.06 8.03 -10.74
N SER A 86 4.89 7.18 -11.75
CA SER A 86 3.56 6.81 -12.26
C SER A 86 2.75 6.07 -11.18
N ALA A 87 3.36 5.15 -10.45
CA ALA A 87 2.70 4.41 -9.39
C ALA A 87 2.29 5.29 -8.19
N ILE A 88 3.14 6.25 -7.82
CA ILE A 88 2.81 7.23 -6.77
C ILE A 88 1.64 8.13 -7.20
N GLU A 89 1.61 8.57 -8.47
CA GLU A 89 0.48 9.34 -9.02
C GLU A 89 -0.83 8.51 -9.01
N ASP A 90 -0.77 7.24 -9.40
CA ASP A 90 -1.92 6.33 -9.35
C ASP A 90 -2.43 6.15 -7.90
N ALA A 91 -1.53 6.00 -6.94
CA ALA A 91 -1.87 5.92 -5.53
C ALA A 91 -2.52 7.20 -5.00
N GLN A 92 -2.03 8.37 -5.38
CA GLN A 92 -2.67 9.65 -5.05
C GLN A 92 -4.08 9.72 -5.63
N ALA A 93 -4.28 9.33 -6.89
CA ALA A 93 -5.59 9.30 -7.52
C ALA A 93 -6.55 8.30 -6.85
N ALA A 94 -6.03 7.15 -6.40
CA ALA A 94 -6.80 6.18 -5.63
C ALA A 94 -7.21 6.73 -4.25
N LEU A 95 -6.33 7.47 -3.57
CA LEU A 95 -6.64 8.13 -2.29
C LEU A 95 -7.68 9.26 -2.40
N GLU A 96 -7.80 9.88 -3.57
CA GLU A 96 -8.89 10.81 -3.88
C GLU A 96 -10.24 10.10 -4.10
N ASN A 97 -10.20 8.82 -4.51
CA ASN A 97 -11.36 8.00 -4.82
C ASN A 97 -11.35 6.70 -3.99
N ALA A 98 -11.04 6.78 -2.69
CA ALA A 98 -10.81 5.61 -1.82
C ALA A 98 -12.03 4.67 -1.70
N ASP A 99 -13.23 5.13 -2.08
CA ASP A 99 -14.44 4.30 -2.18
C ASP A 99 -14.40 3.29 -3.37
N ASP A 100 -13.49 3.49 -4.33
CA ASP A 100 -13.29 2.61 -5.48
C ASP A 100 -12.20 1.58 -5.20
N ALA A 101 -12.62 0.42 -4.68
CA ALA A 101 -11.73 -0.68 -4.36
C ALA A 101 -10.93 -1.20 -5.56
N GLU A 102 -11.42 -1.04 -6.80
CA GLU A 102 -10.69 -1.47 -7.99
C GLU A 102 -9.53 -0.50 -8.29
N ALA A 103 -9.73 0.80 -8.04
CA ALA A 103 -8.69 1.81 -8.15
C ALA A 103 -7.60 1.65 -7.07
N VAL A 104 -7.99 1.36 -5.83
CA VAL A 104 -7.01 1.10 -4.75
C VAL A 104 -6.19 -0.15 -5.06
N GLN A 105 -6.82 -1.25 -5.46
CA GLN A 105 -6.10 -2.48 -5.82
C GLN A 105 -5.13 -2.26 -7.00
N ALA A 106 -5.55 -1.50 -8.01
CA ALA A 106 -4.69 -1.18 -9.15
C ALA A 106 -3.47 -0.33 -8.73
N ALA A 107 -3.67 0.63 -7.82
CA ALA A 107 -2.58 1.43 -7.28
C ALA A 107 -1.61 0.59 -6.42
N GLU A 108 -2.12 -0.34 -5.61
CA GLU A 108 -1.29 -1.29 -4.85
C GLU A 108 -0.41 -2.14 -5.78
N ASP A 109 -1.00 -2.69 -6.85
CA ASP A 109 -0.27 -3.50 -7.83
C ASP A 109 0.81 -2.65 -8.55
N SER A 110 0.49 -1.41 -8.95
CA SER A 110 1.44 -0.46 -9.54
C SER A 110 2.60 -0.13 -8.59
N LEU A 111 2.31 0.14 -7.31
CA LEU A 111 3.34 0.44 -6.30
C LEU A 111 4.24 -0.76 -6.03
N ALA A 112 3.68 -1.97 -5.98
CA ALA A 112 4.46 -3.20 -5.80
C ALA A 112 5.42 -3.41 -6.98
N GLU A 113 4.94 -3.27 -8.22
CA GLU A 113 5.79 -3.39 -9.40
C GLU A 113 6.87 -2.31 -9.46
N ALA A 114 6.53 -1.07 -9.12
CA ALA A 114 7.49 0.02 -9.02
C ALA A 114 8.56 -0.21 -7.94
N GLY A 115 8.16 -0.71 -6.77
CA GLY A 115 9.08 -1.07 -5.69
C GLY A 115 10.09 -2.14 -6.11
N ASP A 116 9.63 -3.17 -6.81
CA ASP A 116 10.49 -4.21 -7.37
C ASP A 116 11.49 -3.64 -8.39
N GLN A 117 11.04 -2.75 -9.28
CA GLN A 117 11.91 -2.10 -10.26
C GLN A 117 12.93 -1.17 -9.62
N VAL A 118 12.53 -0.38 -8.61
CA VAL A 118 13.44 0.48 -7.83
C VAL A 118 14.48 -0.36 -7.09
N SER A 119 14.07 -1.49 -6.48
CA SER A 119 15.01 -2.39 -5.81
C SER A 119 16.01 -3.00 -6.80
N ALA A 120 15.56 -3.44 -7.98
CA ALA A 120 16.45 -3.98 -9.01
C ALA A 120 17.44 -2.91 -9.50
N ALA A 121 16.97 -1.69 -9.77
CA ALA A 121 17.83 -0.57 -10.13
C ALA A 121 18.83 -0.23 -9.02
N ALA A 122 18.42 -0.29 -7.75
CA ALA A 122 19.29 -0.06 -6.61
C ALA A 122 20.43 -1.09 -6.52
N ASP A 123 20.13 -2.37 -6.79
CA ASP A 123 21.13 -3.44 -6.77
C ASP A 123 22.26 -3.20 -7.80
N ASP A 124 21.92 -2.69 -8.98
CA ASP A 124 22.87 -2.41 -10.06
C ASP A 124 23.50 -1.00 -9.99
N ALA A 125 22.93 -0.10 -9.18
CA ALA A 125 23.40 1.28 -9.03
C ALA A 125 24.69 1.42 -8.18
N GLU A 126 25.39 2.54 -8.45
CA GLU A 126 26.51 3.02 -7.63
C GLU A 126 26.04 3.39 -6.21
N PRO A 127 26.92 3.37 -5.19
CA PRO A 127 26.52 3.50 -3.78
C PRO A 127 25.69 4.73 -3.46
N GLU A 128 26.01 5.88 -4.06
CA GLU A 128 25.32 7.14 -3.86
C GLU A 128 23.89 7.10 -4.40
N VAL A 129 23.70 6.51 -5.59
CA VAL A 129 22.37 6.36 -6.22
C VAL A 129 21.57 5.25 -5.57
N ARG A 130 22.23 4.14 -5.22
CA ARG A 130 21.62 3.04 -4.46
C ARG A 130 20.97 3.56 -3.19
N ALA A 131 21.65 4.40 -2.41
CA ALA A 131 21.09 4.93 -1.17
C ALA A 131 19.80 5.75 -1.40
N VAL A 132 19.74 6.49 -2.52
CA VAL A 132 18.54 7.27 -2.89
C VAL A 132 17.42 6.35 -3.35
N LEU A 133 17.72 5.32 -4.16
CA LEU A 133 16.76 4.34 -4.63
C LEU A 133 16.23 3.45 -3.49
N GLU A 134 17.09 3.04 -2.55
CA GLU A 134 16.66 2.33 -1.33
C GLU A 134 15.69 3.19 -0.53
N SER A 135 15.98 4.49 -0.36
CA SER A 135 15.08 5.41 0.31
C SER A 135 13.74 5.59 -0.43
N LEU A 136 13.76 5.62 -1.76
CA LEU A 136 12.53 5.68 -2.57
C LEU A 136 11.73 4.38 -2.43
N GLY A 137 12.40 3.22 -2.49
CA GLY A 137 11.79 1.91 -2.31
C GLY A 137 11.13 1.75 -0.95
N ASP A 138 11.80 2.18 0.13
CA ASP A 138 11.22 2.21 1.48
C ASP A 138 9.95 3.08 1.52
N ARG A 139 9.93 4.21 0.80
CA ARG A 139 8.76 5.10 0.77
C ARG A 139 7.60 4.57 -0.06
N ILE A 140 7.89 3.86 -1.15
CA ILE A 140 6.89 3.12 -1.92
C ILE A 140 6.27 2.01 -1.04
N ALA A 141 7.09 1.31 -0.25
CA ALA A 141 6.61 0.29 0.68
C ALA A 141 5.71 0.90 1.77
N ASP A 142 6.16 1.99 2.41
CA ASP A 142 5.36 2.73 3.39
C ASP A 142 4.01 3.18 2.79
N LEU A 143 4.02 3.76 1.58
CA LEU A 143 2.80 4.18 0.89
C LEU A 143 1.87 2.98 0.58
N THR A 144 2.44 1.84 0.19
CA THR A 144 1.66 0.62 -0.07
C THR A 144 0.93 0.15 1.20
N ASP A 145 1.65 0.12 2.33
CA ASP A 145 1.09 -0.29 3.62
C ASP A 145 -0.02 0.67 4.09
N GLU A 146 0.18 1.98 3.92
CA GLU A 146 -0.81 3.01 4.28
C GLU A 146 -2.03 2.97 3.35
N LEU A 147 -1.84 2.72 2.04
CA LEU A 147 -2.94 2.56 1.09
C LEU A 147 -3.80 1.33 1.43
N GLN A 148 -3.17 0.21 1.76
CA GLN A 148 -3.86 -1.01 2.23
C GLN A 148 -4.58 -0.79 3.57
N ALA A 149 -4.03 0.04 4.45
CA ALA A 149 -4.67 0.40 5.70
C ALA A 149 -5.88 1.31 5.48
N ALA A 150 -5.81 2.22 4.50
CA ALA A 150 -6.91 3.11 4.14
C ALA A 150 -8.06 2.41 3.40
N ALA A 151 -7.80 1.26 2.77
CA ALA A 151 -8.79 0.48 2.02
C ALA A 151 -9.61 -0.52 2.85
N GLN A 152 -9.32 -0.67 4.15
CA GLN A 152 -9.96 -1.64 5.06
C GLN A 152 -11.05 -1.02 5.93
#